data_AF-A0A839EAZ7-F1
#
_entry.id   AF-A0A839EAZ7-F1
#
_cell.length_a   1.000
_cell.length_b   1.000
_cell.length_c   1.000
_cell.angle_alpha   90.00
_cell.angle_beta   90.00
_cell.angle_gamma   90.00
#
_symmetry.space_group_name_H-M   'P 1'
#
loop_
_entity.id
_entity.type
_entity.pdbx_description
1 polymer ?
#
loop_
_entity_poly.entity_id
_entity_poly.type
_entity_poly.pdbx_seq_one_letter_code
_entity_poly.pdbx_strand_id
1 'polypeptide(L)' 'MDGSEPHSGTTENHSDSHGACPLCAHPMSEHRVDHSGRDGILHCPVDHLPAPDDRRPLNELGMTRSD' A
#
# COMPACT_ATOMS: atom_id res chain seq x y z
N MET A 1 22.33 -26.83 29.54
CA MET A 1 22.91 -26.47 28.23
C MET A 1 21.71 -26.20 27.35
N ASP A 2 21.33 -24.93 27.28
CA ASP A 2 20.13 -24.43 26.58
C ASP A 2 20.41 -24.49 25.07
N GLY A 3 19.74 -25.41 24.38
CA GLY A 3 19.88 -25.61 22.95
C GLY A 3 18.93 -24.68 22.21
N SER A 4 19.42 -23.48 21.89
CA SER A 4 18.65 -22.46 21.18
C SER A 4 18.09 -23.00 19.86
N GLU A 5 16.78 -22.89 19.70
CA GLU A 5 16.04 -23.23 18.49
C GLU A 5 16.62 -22.50 17.26
N PRO A 6 16.76 -23.18 16.11
CA PRO A 6 16.99 -22.46 14.87
C PRO A 6 15.69 -21.73 14.52
N HIS A 7 15.69 -20.41 14.68
CA HIS A 7 14.69 -19.56 14.05
C HIS A 7 14.80 -19.76 12.54
N SER A 8 13.98 -20.68 12.00
CA SER A 8 13.75 -20.81 10.57
C SER A 8 13.23 -19.49 10.06
N GLY A 9 14.14 -18.65 9.55
CA GLY A 9 13.80 -17.52 8.73
C GLY A 9 13.16 -18.06 7.47
N THR A 10 11.83 -18.21 7.49
CA THR A 10 11.06 -18.15 6.26
C THR A 10 11.44 -16.82 5.64
N THR A 11 12.19 -16.87 4.55
CA THR A 11 12.29 -15.75 3.63
C THR A 11 10.87 -15.52 3.13
N GLU A 12 10.15 -14.64 3.82
CA GLU A 12 8.91 -14.07 3.33
C GLU A 12 9.31 -13.25 2.12
N ASN A 13 9.39 -13.94 0.98
CA ASN A 13 9.53 -13.35 -0.31
C ASN A 13 8.18 -12.67 -0.60
N HIS A 14 7.93 -11.54 0.06
CA HIS A 14 6.85 -10.59 -0.20
C HIS A 14 7.06 -9.92 -1.58
N SER A 15 7.38 -10.71 -2.61
CA SER A 15 7.14 -10.32 -3.99
C SER A 15 5.65 -10.52 -4.24
N ASP A 16 4.85 -9.62 -3.65
CA ASP A 16 3.40 -9.51 -3.84
C ASP A 16 3.12 -8.90 -5.23
N SER A 17 3.66 -9.52 -6.27
CA SER A 17 3.32 -9.21 -7.67
C SER A 17 2.05 -9.96 -8.12
N HIS A 18 1.43 -10.73 -7.21
CA HIS A 18 0.22 -11.52 -7.44
C HIS A 18 -1.03 -10.91 -6.77
N GLY A 19 -0.92 -9.73 -6.17
CA GLY A 19 -2.03 -9.02 -5.53
C GLY A 19 -2.81 -8.09 -6.48
N ALA A 20 -4.07 -7.86 -6.15
CA ALA A 20 -4.85 -6.75 -6.72
C ALA A 20 -4.40 -5.42 -6.08
N CYS A 21 -4.37 -4.36 -6.87
CA CYS A 21 -4.06 -3.02 -6.38
C CYS A 21 -5.07 -2.61 -5.31
N PRO A 22 -4.65 -2.15 -4.11
CA PRO A 22 -5.58 -1.75 -3.06
C PRO A 22 -6.35 -0.46 -3.38
N LEU A 23 -5.92 0.29 -4.40
CA LEU A 23 -6.54 1.55 -4.80
C LEU A 23 -7.61 1.35 -5.89
N CYS A 24 -7.30 0.58 -6.92
CA CYS A 24 -8.19 0.41 -8.08
C CYS A 24 -8.70 -1.02 -8.28
N ALA A 25 -8.25 -1.99 -7.47
CA ALA A 25 -8.56 -3.42 -7.59
C ALA A 25 -8.12 -4.10 -8.90
N HIS A 26 -7.43 -3.41 -9.80
CA HIS A 26 -6.80 -4.00 -10.98
C HIS A 26 -5.55 -4.81 -10.61
N PRO A 27 -5.15 -5.79 -11.42
CA PRO A 27 -3.95 -6.58 -11.14
C PRO A 27 -2.69 -5.69 -11.13
N MET A 28 -1.76 -5.98 -10.21
CA MET A 28 -0.47 -5.27 -10.12
C MET A 28 0.37 -5.36 -11.41
N SER A 29 0.13 -6.34 -12.27
CA SER A 29 0.77 -6.45 -13.59
C SER A 29 0.43 -5.31 -14.56
N GLU A 30 -0.69 -4.61 -14.35
CA GLU A 30 -1.08 -3.44 -15.15
C GLU A 30 -0.43 -2.13 -14.67
N HIS A 31 0.27 -2.17 -13.53
CA HIS A 31 0.90 -1.00 -12.93
C HIS A 31 2.35 -0.83 -13.41
N ARG A 32 2.82 0.42 -13.42
CA ARG A 32 4.23 0.73 -13.72
C ARG A 32 4.95 1.13 -12.44
N VAL A 33 6.05 0.46 -12.14
CA VAL A 33 6.97 0.87 -11.06
C VAL A 33 8.14 1.65 -11.66
N ASP A 34 8.26 2.92 -11.30
CA ASP A 34 9.42 3.75 -11.63
C ASP A 34 10.50 3.60 -10.55
N HIS A 35 11.70 3.25 -11.00
CA HIS A 35 12.88 3.05 -10.15
C HIS A 35 14.00 4.05 -10.49
N SER A 36 13.68 5.17 -11.16
CA SER A 36 14.70 6.18 -11.52
C SER A 36 15.26 6.92 -10.30
N GLY A 37 14.53 6.94 -9.19
CA GLY A 37 14.92 7.55 -7.92
C GLY A 37 15.47 6.55 -6.91
N ARG A 38 15.79 7.05 -5.71
CA ARG A 38 16.17 6.20 -4.58
C ARG A 38 14.99 5.35 -4.07
N ASP A 39 13.78 5.89 -4.21
CA ASP A 39 12.53 5.25 -3.82
C ASP A 39 11.77 4.79 -5.07
N GLY A 40 11.13 3.62 -4.99
CA GLY A 40 10.28 3.10 -6.06
C GLY A 40 8.91 3.79 -6.05
N ILE A 41 8.50 4.36 -7.18
CA ILE A 41 7.20 5.02 -7.33
C ILE A 41 6.27 4.08 -8.12
N LEU A 42 5.18 3.66 -7.48
CA LEU A 42 4.13 2.85 -8.13
C LEU A 42 3.10 3.77 -8.80
N HIS A 43 2.93 3.63 -10.11
CA HIS A 43 1.92 4.34 -10.88
C HIS A 43 0.70 3.45 -11.14
N CYS A 44 -0.45 3.86 -10.62
CA CYS A 44 -1.76 3.28 -10.92
C CYS A 44 -2.22 3.69 -12.33
N PRO A 45 -2.71 2.74 -13.17
CA PRO A 45 -3.15 3.03 -14.54
C PRO A 45 -4.52 3.73 -14.59
N VAL A 46 -5.28 3.68 -13.49
CA VAL A 46 -6.59 4.34 -13.38
C VAL A 46 -6.41 5.75 -12.85
N ASP A 47 -7.09 6.72 -13.47
CA ASP A 47 -7.15 8.10 -13.00
C ASP A 47 -7.69 8.15 -11.56
N HIS A 48 -7.03 8.96 -10.73
CA HIS A 48 -7.50 9.19 -9.37
C HIS A 48 -8.79 10.01 -9.42
N LEU A 49 -9.84 9.53 -8.76
CA LEU A 49 -10.99 10.39 -8.53
C LEU A 49 -10.56 11.55 -7.62
N PRO A 50 -11.04 12.78 -7.88
CA PRO A 50 -10.80 13.88 -6.97
C PRO A 50 -11.33 13.48 -5.58
N ALA A 51 -10.58 13.87 -4.55
CA ALA A 51 -11.04 13.70 -3.18
C ALA A 51 -12.45 14.30 -3.05
N PRO A 52 -13.40 13.63 -2.38
CA PRO A 52 -14.69 14.23 -2.08
C PRO A 52 -14.45 15.58 -1.39
N ASP A 53 -15.18 16.63 -1.80
CA ASP A 53 -15.17 17.92 -1.14
C ASP A 53 -15.88 17.79 0.22
N ASP A 54 -15.22 17.14 1.16
CA ASP A 54 -15.76 16.86 2.47
C ASP A 54 -15.51 18.05 3.40
N ARG A 55 -16.43 19.02 3.34
CA ARG A 55 -16.40 20.24 4.15
C ARG A 55 -16.83 20.02 5.60
N ARG A 56 -16.99 18.78 6.05
CA ARG A 56 -17.36 18.50 7.43
C ARG A 56 -16.25 18.98 8.39
N PRO A 57 -16.62 19.49 9.57
CA PRO A 57 -15.64 19.83 10.58
C PRO A 57 -14.78 18.61 10.93
N LEU A 58 -13.47 18.78 10.85
CA LEU A 58 -12.52 17.77 11.28
C LEU A 58 -12.42 17.77 12.81
N ASN A 59 -12.20 16.60 13.41
CA ASN A 59 -11.83 16.48 14.82
C ASN A 59 -10.35 16.85 15.05
N GLU A 60 -9.88 16.76 16.30
CA GLU A 60 -8.47 17.04 16.66
C GLU A 60 -7.44 16.13 15.98
N LEU A 61 -7.88 15.01 15.39
CA LEU A 61 -7.05 14.08 14.63
C LEU A 61 -7.11 14.33 13.11
N GLY A 62 -7.83 15.37 12.67
CA GLY A 62 -7.98 15.67 11.25
C GLY A 62 -8.91 14.71 10.50
N MET A 63 -9.72 13.92 11.21
CA MET A 63 -10.70 13.01 10.62
C MET A 63 -12.08 13.65 10.56
N THR A 64 -12.85 13.31 9.53
CA THR A 64 -14.28 13.68 9.45
C THR A 64 -15.02 13.00 10.60
N ARG A 65 -15.85 13.74 11.34
CA ARG A 65 -16.72 13.12 12.35
C ARG A 65 -17.67 12.12 11.67
N SER A 66 -17.59 10.85 12.06
CA SER A 66 -18.67 9.89 11.86
C SER A 66 -19.82 10.30 12.77
N ASP A 67 -21.02 10.42 12.22
CA ASP A 67 -22.25 10.68 12.99
C ASP A 67 -22.52 9.54 13.99
#